data_AF-A0A8S3IPF2-F1
#
_entry.id   AF-A0A8S3IPF2-F1
#
_cell.length_a   1.000
_cell.length_b   1.000
_cell.length_c   1.000
_cell.angle_alpha   90.00
_cell.angle_beta   90.00
_cell.angle_gamma   90.00
#
_symmetry.space_group_name_H-M   'P 1'
#
loop_
_entity.id
_entity.type
_entity.pdbx_description
1 polymer ?
#
loop_
_entity_poly.entity_id
_entity_poly.type
_entity_poly.pdbx_seq_one_letter_code
_entity_poly.pdbx_strand_id
1 'polypeptide(L)'
;MCSYDKIPRDIDYFKKSLDFLSLTSKAIWSQLTNEAKSRYNFDLNCDDIDSFIEKYNVRRTCILRSLCLKTGLQLSMREFQFDQTNKSNRTANECFNEDDIINIYPLIKQVPPKPSDAYQFFTTGQQKIQQGLLREGFELISEAHNLLNNVYGPMHPEISMCL
;
A
#
# COMPACT_ATOMS: atom_id res chain seq x y z
N MET A 1 -19.46 -23.78 -3.06
CA MET A 1 -19.26 -23.10 -1.76
C MET A 1 -17.76 -22.99 -1.58
N CYS A 2 -17.14 -21.90 -2.03
CA CYS A 2 -15.67 -21.74 -1.94
C CYS A 2 -15.29 -21.64 -0.47
N SER A 3 -14.58 -22.64 0.03
CA SER A 3 -13.89 -22.56 1.31
C SER A 3 -12.85 -21.45 1.21
N TYR A 4 -13.03 -20.40 2.00
CA TYR A 4 -11.97 -19.44 2.26
C TYR A 4 -10.91 -20.17 3.09
N ASP A 5 -9.93 -20.74 2.42
CA ASP A 5 -8.72 -21.20 3.09
C ASP A 5 -8.13 -20.01 3.85
N LYS A 6 -7.92 -20.24 5.14
CA LYS A 6 -7.37 -19.26 6.07
C LYS A 6 -6.00 -18.85 5.55
N ILE A 7 -5.95 -17.65 4.97
CA ILE A 7 -4.71 -16.95 4.64
C ILE A 7 -3.80 -17.06 5.88
N PRO A 8 -2.57 -17.58 5.75
CA PRO A 8 -1.63 -17.62 6.86
C PRO A 8 -1.51 -16.21 7.42
N ARG A 9 -1.85 -16.04 8.70
CA ARG A 9 -1.60 -14.80 9.43
C ARG A 9 -0.10 -14.74 9.68
N ASP A 10 0.65 -14.36 8.66
CA ASP A 10 2.03 -13.88 8.82
C ASP A 10 1.94 -12.57 9.62
N ILE A 11 1.96 -12.71 10.94
CA ILE A 11 1.93 -11.67 11.99
C ILE A 11 3.17 -10.75 11.91
N ASP A 12 4.04 -10.92 10.91
CA ASP A 12 5.30 -10.18 10.75
C ASP A 12 5.17 -8.91 9.88
N TYR A 13 4.03 -8.67 9.22
CA TYR A 13 3.77 -7.41 8.50
C TYR A 13 3.54 -6.20 9.43
N PHE A 14 3.34 -6.43 10.73
CA PHE A 14 3.06 -5.37 11.71
C PHE A 14 4.31 -4.98 12.51
N LYS A 15 5.47 -4.89 11.85
CA LYS A 15 6.63 -4.19 12.41
C LYS A 15 6.31 -2.69 12.40
N LYS A 16 5.61 -2.25 13.45
CA LYS A 16 5.06 -0.91 13.65
C LYS A 16 6.20 0.10 13.77
N SER A 17 6.68 0.63 12.65
CA SER A 17 7.44 1.88 12.70
C SER A 17 6.45 3.01 13.00
N LEU A 18 6.75 3.81 14.03
CA LEU A 18 5.94 4.98 14.42
C LEU A 18 6.24 6.18 13.49
N ASP A 19 6.77 5.94 12.29
CA ASP A 19 7.23 6.96 11.35
C ASP A 19 6.09 7.93 10.99
N PHE A 20 4.84 7.46 11.04
CA PHE A 20 3.65 8.29 10.82
C PHE A 20 3.50 9.44 11.82
N LEU A 21 4.05 9.32 13.05
CA LEU A 21 4.02 10.41 14.03
C LEU A 21 4.92 11.59 13.62
N SER A 22 5.94 11.34 12.79
CA SER A 22 6.85 12.37 12.27
C SER A 22 6.38 12.98 10.94
N LEU A 23 5.29 12.47 10.39
CA LEU A 23 4.79 12.86 9.07
C LEU A 23 4.14 14.24 9.14
N THR A 24 4.64 15.18 8.33
CA THR A 24 4.06 16.53 8.20
C THR A 24 3.25 16.63 6.92
N SER A 25 2.29 17.57 6.84
CA SER A 25 1.49 17.79 5.63
C SER A 25 2.36 18.03 4.38
N LYS A 26 3.48 18.76 4.53
CA LYS A 26 4.44 19.02 3.45
C LYS A 26 5.17 17.74 3.01
N ALA A 27 5.57 16.90 3.97
CA ALA A 27 6.22 15.62 3.66
C ALA A 27 5.26 14.69 2.90
N ILE A 28 3.99 14.60 3.33
CA ILE A 28 2.95 13.83 2.65
C ILE A 28 2.75 14.35 1.22
N TRP A 29 2.67 15.67 1.04
CA TRP A 29 2.46 16.26 -0.27
C TRP A 29 3.61 15.97 -1.25
N SER A 30 4.85 16.04 -0.75
CA SER A 30 6.04 15.65 -1.53
C SER A 30 5.99 14.19 -1.94
N GLN A 31 5.62 13.28 -1.02
CA GLN A 31 5.45 11.86 -1.32
C GLN A 31 4.37 11.63 -2.39
N LEU A 32 3.21 12.28 -2.27
CA LEU A 32 2.13 12.18 -3.25
C LEU A 32 2.57 12.63 -4.65
N THR A 33 3.30 13.75 -4.73
CA THR A 33 3.79 14.29 -6.01
C THR A 33 4.80 13.33 -6.64
N ASN A 34 5.72 12.79 -5.85
CA ASN A 34 6.70 11.80 -6.33
C ASN A 34 6.03 10.51 -6.81
N GLU A 35 5.03 10.02 -6.08
CA GLU A 35 4.29 8.80 -6.44
C GLU A 35 3.48 9.01 -7.73
N ALA A 36 2.79 10.15 -7.86
CA ALA A 36 2.05 10.49 -9.07
C ALA A 36 2.97 10.55 -10.30
N LYS A 37 4.15 11.15 -10.15
CA LYS A 37 5.16 11.22 -11.22
C LYS A 37 5.74 9.85 -11.56
N SER A 38 6.15 9.09 -10.55
CA SER A 38 6.77 7.77 -10.77
C SER A 38 5.79 6.78 -11.39
N ARG A 39 4.54 6.76 -10.93
CA ARG A 39 3.56 5.73 -11.31
C ARG A 39 2.76 6.09 -12.56
N TYR A 40 2.47 7.37 -12.77
CA TYR A 40 1.59 7.82 -13.86
C TYR A 40 2.24 8.85 -14.78
N ASN A 41 3.52 9.18 -14.57
CA ASN A 41 4.20 10.29 -15.25
C ASN A 41 3.41 11.61 -15.19
N PHE A 42 2.70 11.84 -14.09
CA PHE A 42 1.81 12.98 -13.91
C PHE A 42 2.41 14.02 -12.97
N ASP A 43 2.51 15.27 -13.43
CA ASP A 43 3.02 16.40 -12.65
C ASP A 43 1.86 17.16 -11.97
N LEU A 44 1.75 17.03 -10.65
CA LEU A 44 0.66 17.63 -9.86
C LEU A 44 0.68 19.17 -9.89
N ASN A 45 1.84 19.79 -10.12
CA ASN A 45 2.01 21.25 -10.32
C ASN A 45 1.24 22.09 -9.28
N CYS A 46 1.27 21.67 -8.02
CA CYS A 46 0.63 22.27 -6.85
C CYS A 46 1.56 22.04 -5.65
N ASP A 47 1.71 23.02 -4.76
CA ASP A 47 2.64 22.92 -3.61
C ASP A 47 1.98 22.39 -2.33
N ASP A 48 0.65 22.45 -2.25
CA ASP A 48 -0.15 21.96 -1.14
C ASP A 48 -1.61 21.66 -1.55
N ILE A 49 -2.38 21.16 -0.59
CA ILE A 49 -3.79 20.81 -0.77
C ILE A 49 -4.67 22.03 -1.12
N ASP A 50 -4.33 23.21 -0.60
CA ASP A 50 -5.08 24.45 -0.84
C ASP A 50 -4.93 24.89 -2.30
N SER A 51 -3.69 24.90 -2.80
CA SER A 51 -3.36 25.17 -4.20
C SER A 51 -4.05 24.17 -5.14
N PHE A 52 -4.12 22.90 -4.74
CA PHE A 52 -4.82 21.87 -5.51
C PHE A 52 -6.34 22.11 -5.56
N ILE A 53 -6.94 22.46 -4.42
CA ILE A 53 -8.36 22.79 -4.31
C ILE A 53 -8.72 23.97 -5.21
N GLU A 54 -7.92 25.04 -5.17
CA GLU A 54 -8.12 26.23 -5.98
C GLU A 54 -7.97 25.92 -7.46
N LYS A 55 -6.88 25.25 -7.86
CA LYS A 55 -6.58 24.96 -9.26
C LYS A 55 -7.61 24.05 -9.93
N TYR A 56 -8.09 23.02 -9.22
CA TYR A 56 -9.01 22.03 -9.76
C TYR A 56 -10.47 22.27 -9.35
N ASN A 57 -10.75 23.33 -8.58
CA ASN A 57 -12.06 23.68 -8.04
C ASN A 57 -12.73 22.48 -7.32
N VAL A 58 -11.99 21.80 -6.44
CA VAL A 58 -12.44 20.60 -5.73
C VAL A 58 -12.76 20.92 -4.29
N ARG A 59 -13.92 20.48 -3.79
CA ARG A 59 -14.29 20.66 -2.37
C ARG A 59 -13.59 19.64 -1.46
N ARG A 60 -13.17 20.06 -0.27
CA ARG A 60 -12.56 19.19 0.76
C ARG A 60 -13.43 17.99 1.15
N THR A 61 -14.75 18.18 1.19
CA THR A 61 -15.72 17.10 1.42
C THR A 61 -15.68 16.00 0.35
N CYS A 62 -15.45 16.37 -0.92
CA CYS A 62 -15.29 15.40 -2.00
C CYS A 62 -14.01 14.57 -1.84
N ILE A 63 -12.91 15.22 -1.42
CA ILE A 63 -11.63 14.56 -1.14
C ILE A 63 -11.79 13.58 0.03
N LEU A 64 -12.40 14.03 1.13
CA LEU A 64 -12.67 13.18 2.30
C LEU A 64 -13.49 11.95 1.91
N ARG A 65 -14.61 12.14 1.17
CA ARG A 65 -15.43 11.04 0.69
C ARG A 65 -14.63 10.06 -0.17
N SER A 66 -13.81 10.58 -1.09
CA SER A 66 -12.96 9.75 -1.95
C SER A 66 -11.95 8.94 -1.14
N LEU A 67 -11.35 9.55 -0.11
CA LEU A 67 -10.46 8.87 0.82
C LEU A 67 -11.18 7.73 1.54
N CYS A 68 -12.31 8.02 2.19
CA CYS A 68 -13.14 7.03 2.90
C CYS A 68 -13.50 5.83 2.00
N LEU A 69 -13.94 6.10 0.77
CA LEU A 69 -14.31 5.07 -0.20
C LEU A 69 -13.12 4.28 -0.75
N LYS A 70 -11.89 4.76 -0.65
CA LYS A 70 -10.70 4.06 -1.15
C LYS A 70 -9.99 3.28 -0.05
N THR A 71 -10.08 3.74 1.19
CA THR A 71 -9.46 3.11 2.37
C THR A 71 -10.43 2.21 3.13
N GLY A 72 -11.73 2.43 2.96
CA GLY A 72 -12.77 1.73 3.72
C GLY A 72 -13.09 2.37 5.07
N LEU A 73 -12.73 3.63 5.28
CA LEU A 73 -13.06 4.35 6.51
C LEU A 73 -14.54 4.76 6.52
N GLN A 74 -15.24 4.44 7.60
CA GLN A 74 -16.60 4.90 7.86
C GLN A 74 -16.58 5.98 8.94
N LEU A 75 -17.07 7.17 8.57
CA LEU A 75 -17.14 8.32 9.47
C LEU A 75 -18.56 8.57 10.00
N SER A 76 -18.64 9.26 11.13
CA SER A 76 -19.87 9.79 11.71
C SER A 76 -20.57 10.74 10.73
N MET A 77 -21.90 10.69 10.72
CA MET A 77 -22.69 11.62 9.92
C MET A 77 -22.77 12.96 10.66
N ARG A 78 -21.83 13.85 10.36
CA ARG A 78 -21.86 15.23 10.86
C ARG A 78 -21.27 16.21 9.86
N GLU A 79 -21.45 17.49 10.15
CA GLU A 79 -20.81 18.56 9.41
C GLU A 79 -19.36 18.74 9.87
N PHE A 80 -18.41 18.49 8.96
CA PHE A 80 -16.99 18.67 9.20
C PHE A 80 -16.58 20.09 8.78
N GLN A 81 -16.03 20.85 9.72
CA GLN A 81 -15.56 22.22 9.48
C GLN A 81 -14.10 22.19 9.01
N PHE A 82 -13.89 22.48 7.73
CA PHE A 82 -12.55 22.44 7.12
C PHE A 82 -11.85 23.80 7.05
N ASP A 83 -12.57 24.90 7.29
CA ASP A 83 -12.03 26.26 7.19
C ASP A 83 -11.27 26.65 8.47
N GLN A 84 -9.97 26.87 8.34
CA GLN A 84 -9.07 27.28 9.43
C GLN A 84 -8.91 28.80 9.55
N THR A 85 -9.87 29.60 9.07
CA THR A 85 -9.77 31.07 9.07
C THR A 85 -9.77 31.68 10.48
N ASN A 86 -10.18 30.94 11.51
CA ASN A 86 -10.16 31.37 12.91
C ASN A 86 -8.99 30.74 13.69
N LYS A 87 -7.76 31.16 13.38
CA LYS A 87 -6.51 30.74 14.08
C LYS A 87 -6.38 31.24 15.53
N SER A 88 -7.42 31.85 16.10
CA SER A 88 -7.37 32.43 17.46
C SER A 88 -7.44 31.38 18.57
N ASN A 89 -7.95 30.18 18.31
CA ASN A 89 -8.02 29.09 19.30
C ASN A 89 -7.39 27.81 18.73
N ARG A 90 -6.05 27.70 18.83
CA ARG A 90 -5.29 26.51 18.38
C ARG A 90 -5.62 25.20 19.12
N THR A 91 -6.53 25.22 20.09
CA THR A 91 -6.87 24.08 20.95
C THR A 91 -8.33 23.61 20.81
N ALA A 92 -9.15 24.23 19.94
CA ALA A 92 -10.61 23.99 19.93
C ALA A 92 -11.20 23.47 18.61
N ASN A 93 -10.46 23.47 17.49
CA ASN A 93 -11.01 23.07 16.19
C ASN A 93 -10.17 21.94 15.57
N GLU A 94 -10.11 20.80 16.24
CA GLU A 94 -9.72 19.56 15.59
C GLU A 94 -10.84 19.18 14.60
N CYS A 95 -10.54 19.23 13.30
CA CYS A 95 -11.53 18.93 12.25
C CYS A 95 -12.15 17.53 12.43
N PHE A 96 -11.37 16.59 12.98
CA PHE A 96 -11.76 15.22 13.28
C PHE A 96 -11.40 14.89 14.72
N ASN A 97 -12.23 14.08 15.35
CA ASN A 97 -11.94 13.44 16.64
C ASN A 97 -11.98 11.91 16.48
N GLU A 98 -11.61 11.18 17.54
CA GLU A 98 -11.64 9.71 17.52
C GLU A 98 -13.07 9.16 17.41
N ASP A 99 -14.05 9.84 18.02
CA ASP A 99 -15.46 9.47 17.98
C ASP A 99 -16.08 9.56 16.57
N ASP A 100 -15.42 10.27 15.65
CA ASP A 100 -15.85 10.36 14.26
C ASP A 100 -15.63 9.07 13.49
N ILE A 101 -14.76 8.17 13.95
CA ILE A 101 -14.48 6.91 13.25
C ILE A 101 -15.44 5.85 13.76
N ILE A 102 -16.47 5.56 12.96
CA ILE A 102 -17.45 4.50 13.30
C ILE A 102 -16.85 3.12 13.05
N ASN A 103 -16.22 2.92 11.89
CA ASN A 103 -15.67 1.62 11.52
C ASN A 103 -14.61 1.72 10.42
N ILE A 104 -13.87 0.64 10.22
CA ILE A 104 -12.90 0.48 9.14
C ILE A 104 -13.14 -0.87 8.44
N TYR A 105 -13.43 -0.83 7.14
CA TYR A 105 -13.61 -1.98 6.26
C TYR A 105 -12.55 -1.98 5.16
N PRO A 106 -11.33 -2.51 5.41
CA PRO A 106 -10.22 -2.40 4.48
C PRO A 106 -10.59 -2.89 3.08
N LEU A 107 -10.43 -2.02 2.08
CA LEU A 107 -10.67 -2.38 0.69
C LEU A 107 -9.40 -2.94 0.06
N ILE A 108 -9.36 -4.26 -0.09
CA ILE A 108 -8.23 -4.97 -0.69
C ILE A 108 -8.32 -4.81 -2.21
N LYS A 109 -7.43 -4.02 -2.80
CA LYS A 109 -7.39 -3.80 -4.26
C LYS A 109 -6.54 -4.82 -5.01
N GLN A 110 -5.39 -5.19 -4.46
CA GLN A 110 -4.52 -6.23 -5.00
C GLN A 110 -3.48 -6.58 -3.92
N VAL A 111 -3.49 -7.82 -3.44
CA VAL A 111 -2.31 -8.36 -2.76
C VAL A 111 -1.44 -8.94 -3.87
N PRO A 112 -0.17 -8.54 -4.02
CA PRO A 112 0.71 -9.25 -4.93
C PRO A 112 0.70 -10.72 -4.50
N PRO A 113 0.23 -11.65 -5.35
CA PRO A 113 0.14 -13.05 -4.97
C PRO A 113 1.53 -13.51 -4.60
N LYS A 114 1.72 -13.99 -3.37
CA LYS A 114 3.00 -14.54 -2.91
C LYS A 114 3.01 -16.02 -3.28
N PRO A 115 3.81 -16.47 -4.27
CA PRO A 115 3.87 -17.88 -4.64
C PRO A 115 4.75 -18.64 -3.64
N SER A 116 4.16 -19.01 -2.49
CA SER A 116 4.85 -19.76 -1.42
C SER A 116 5.58 -20.99 -1.97
N ASP A 117 4.94 -21.71 -2.87
CA ASP A 117 5.44 -22.95 -3.45
C ASP A 117 6.69 -22.70 -4.30
N ALA A 118 6.71 -21.61 -5.06
CA ALA A 118 7.87 -21.22 -5.86
C ALA A 118 9.08 -20.86 -4.99
N TYR A 119 8.87 -20.10 -3.90
CA TYR A 119 9.96 -19.80 -2.96
C TYR A 119 10.45 -21.04 -2.21
N GLN A 120 9.56 -21.99 -1.93
CA GLN A 120 9.94 -23.26 -1.32
C GLN A 120 10.82 -24.09 -2.26
N PHE A 121 10.44 -24.22 -3.53
CA PHE A 121 11.28 -24.89 -4.54
C PHE A 121 12.61 -24.18 -4.73
N PHE A 122 12.62 -22.84 -4.80
CA PHE A 122 13.84 -22.06 -4.93
C PHE A 122 14.80 -22.30 -3.75
N THR A 123 14.29 -22.22 -2.52
CA THR A 123 15.08 -22.40 -1.29
C THR A 123 15.63 -23.83 -1.20
N THR A 124 14.79 -24.83 -1.48
CA THR A 124 15.19 -26.25 -1.49
C THR A 124 16.22 -26.52 -2.59
N GLY A 125 16.03 -25.93 -3.78
CA GLY A 125 16.97 -26.01 -4.89
C GLY A 125 18.35 -25.45 -4.53
N GLN A 126 18.41 -24.28 -3.88
CA GLN A 126 19.67 -23.73 -3.38
C GLN A 126 20.36 -24.64 -2.36
N GLN A 127 19.61 -25.24 -1.43
CA GLN A 127 20.17 -26.17 -0.46
C GLN A 127 20.76 -27.42 -1.13
N LYS A 128 20.08 -27.97 -2.13
CA LYS A 128 20.53 -29.12 -2.91
C LYS A 128 21.81 -28.83 -3.70
N ILE A 129 21.91 -27.65 -4.30
CA ILE A 129 23.14 -27.21 -4.98
C ILE A 129 24.30 -27.12 -3.97
N GLN A 130 24.08 -26.54 -2.79
CA GLN A 130 25.10 -26.43 -1.74
C GLN A 130 25.56 -27.81 -1.21
N GLN A 131 24.69 -28.82 -1.27
CA GLN A 131 25.02 -30.21 -0.93
C GLN A 131 25.74 -30.96 -2.06
N GLY A 132 25.96 -30.34 -3.23
CA GLY A 132 26.57 -30.96 -4.41
C GLY A 132 25.59 -31.72 -5.32
N LEU A 133 24.30 -31.72 -5.00
CA LEU A 133 23.24 -32.35 -5.80
C LEU A 133 22.78 -31.40 -6.92
N LEU A 134 23.67 -31.13 -7.88
CA LEU A 134 23.47 -30.10 -8.90
C LEU A 134 22.25 -30.34 -9.80
N ARG A 135 22.00 -31.60 -10.19
CA ARG A 135 20.88 -31.94 -11.07
C ARG A 135 19.52 -31.71 -10.41
N GLU A 136 19.33 -32.26 -9.21
CA GLU A 136 18.10 -32.06 -8.44
C GLU A 136 17.88 -30.58 -8.11
N GLY A 137 18.95 -29.88 -7.73
CA GLY A 137 18.91 -28.45 -7.46
C GLY A 137 18.48 -27.62 -8.68
N PHE A 138 19.00 -27.94 -9.87
CA PHE A 138 18.62 -27.28 -11.11
C PHE A 138 17.16 -27.54 -11.50
N GLU A 139 16.69 -28.79 -11.38
CA GLU A 139 15.28 -29.15 -11.65
C GLU A 139 14.33 -28.34 -10.75
N LEU A 140 14.65 -28.20 -9.45
CA LEU A 140 13.86 -27.41 -8.50
C LEU A 140 13.87 -25.90 -8.80
N ILE A 141 15.03 -25.34 -9.17
CA ILE A 141 15.13 -23.91 -9.55
C ILE A 141 14.37 -23.65 -10.85
N SER A 142 14.41 -24.57 -11.81
CA SER A 142 13.64 -24.46 -13.06
C SER A 142 12.13 -24.48 -12.80
N GLU A 143 11.66 -25.32 -11.89
CA GLU A 143 10.25 -25.34 -11.51
C GLU A 143 9.83 -24.06 -10.77
N ALA A 144 10.68 -23.56 -9.87
CA ALA A 144 10.47 -22.27 -9.22
C ALA A 144 10.38 -21.13 -10.26
N HIS A 145 11.26 -21.12 -11.26
CA HIS A 145 11.24 -20.15 -12.36
C HIS A 145 9.92 -20.20 -13.14
N ASN A 146 9.42 -21.39 -13.47
CA ASN A 146 8.14 -21.56 -14.17
C ASN A 146 6.97 -21.00 -13.36
N LEU A 147 6.91 -21.31 -12.06
CA LEU A 147 5.85 -20.80 -11.19
C LEU A 147 5.89 -19.28 -11.03
N LEU A 148 7.08 -18.69 -10.88
CA LEU A 148 7.25 -17.24 -10.78
C LEU A 148 6.79 -16.53 -12.07
N ASN A 149 7.09 -17.10 -13.24
CA ASN A 149 6.61 -16.55 -14.52
C ASN A 149 5.08 -16.60 -14.64
N ASN A 150 4.44 -17.68 -14.17
CA ASN A 150 2.98 -17.80 -14.21
C ASN A 150 2.28 -16.83 -13.26
N VAL A 151 2.92 -16.44 -12.16
CA VAL A 151 2.32 -15.59 -11.12
C VAL A 151 2.61 -14.11 -11.33
N TYR A 152 3.86 -13.75 -11.64
CA TYR A 152 4.28 -12.35 -11.76
C TYR A 152 4.49 -11.88 -13.21
N GLY A 153 4.62 -12.80 -14.16
CA GLY A 153 5.01 -12.50 -15.53
C GLY A 153 6.52 -12.23 -15.69
N PRO A 154 7.04 -12.30 -16.93
CA PRO A 154 8.48 -12.42 -17.21
C PRO A 154 9.36 -11.21 -16.85
N MET A 155 8.76 -10.07 -16.52
CA MET A 155 9.46 -8.82 -16.20
C MET A 155 9.65 -8.59 -14.69
N HIS A 156 9.21 -9.53 -13.85
CA HIS A 156 9.31 -9.36 -12.40
C HIS A 156 10.75 -9.56 -11.91
N PRO A 157 11.29 -8.65 -11.06
CA PRO A 157 12.71 -8.68 -10.66
C PRO A 157 13.09 -10.00 -9.96
N GLU A 158 12.17 -10.64 -9.26
CA GLU A 158 12.45 -11.89 -8.55
C GLU A 158 12.73 -13.08 -9.47
N ILE A 159 12.31 -13.03 -10.74
CA ILE A 159 12.60 -14.08 -11.72
C ILE A 159 14.11 -14.15 -12.01
N SER A 160 14.82 -13.02 -11.90
CA SER A 160 16.27 -12.97 -12.09
C SER A 160 17.05 -13.80 -11.07
N MET A 161 16.46 -14.11 -9.91
CA MET A 161 17.12 -14.93 -8.90
C MET A 161 17.24 -16.40 -9.33
N CYS A 162 16.43 -16.84 -10.29
CA CYS A 162 16.40 -18.21 -10.79
C CYS A 162 17.19 -18.42 -12.10
N LEU A 163 17.85 -17.38 -12.62
CA LEU A 163 18.69 -17.42 -13.83
C LEU A 163 20.18 -17.51 -13.46
#